data_AF-A0A535B2R3-F1
#
_entry.id   AF-A0A535B2R3-F1
#
_cell.length_a   1.000
_cell.length_b   1.000
_cell.length_c   1.000
_cell.angle_alpha   90.00
_cell.angle_beta   90.00
_cell.angle_gamma   90.00
#
_symmetry.space_group_name_H-M   'P 1'
#
loop_
_entity.id
_entity.type
_entity.pdbx_description
1 polymer ?
#
loop_
_entity_poly.entity_id
_entity_poly.type
_entity_poly.pdbx_seq_one_letter_code
_entity_poly.pdbx_strand_id
1 'polypeptide(L)'
;MKRYFVLLGLAVGVTVIIGVAAIVMLHSEKSVVAAANAAVADEGPMPELGGAVAWLNSTPLSRESLRGKVVLVNFWTYSCINSLRELPYIKSWAAKYKDAGLVVIGVHAPEFGFEKERANVENAVRELKVTFPVPIDSNHRIWQAFRNEYWPADYFIDGKGRVRYYHFGEGEYDKSERVIQELLRENGVTGLDASTVRISVEGAEAPFSDDVRSPETYVGYARAEKFASPGGFARDSVRIYSVPARPSLNQWGLGGSWNVGAESAVLQQAPGKIAFRFHSRDLHMVLAPPNNGKPVRFRVNLDGAAPGEDHGVDSNADGAGEIRQPRMYQLIRQKGGVRDRLFEIEFLDPGAQAFSFTFG
;
A
#
# COMPACT_ATOMS: atom_id res chain seq x y z
N MET A 1 60.12 -35.05 -35.86
CA MET A 1 61.10 -34.02 -36.28
C MET A 1 61.54 -33.26 -35.03
N LYS A 2 62.82 -33.43 -34.64
CA LYS A 2 63.69 -32.71 -33.66
C LYS A 2 63.04 -32.12 -32.38
N ARG A 3 63.19 -32.75 -31.20
CA ARG A 3 64.30 -32.64 -30.17
C ARG A 3 64.26 -31.29 -29.42
N TYR A 4 64.17 -31.23 -28.09
CA TYR A 4 65.23 -31.59 -27.12
C TYR A 4 64.75 -32.17 -25.78
N PHE A 5 65.55 -33.11 -25.27
CA PHE A 5 65.66 -33.63 -23.90
C PHE A 5 66.31 -32.60 -22.96
N VAL A 6 66.11 -32.73 -21.64
CA VAL A 6 67.16 -32.94 -20.61
C VAL A 6 66.51 -33.48 -19.33
N LEU A 7 67.13 -34.56 -18.80
CA LEU A 7 66.89 -35.23 -17.52
C LEU A 7 67.64 -34.53 -16.37
N LEU A 8 67.10 -34.63 -15.15
CA LEU A 8 67.80 -34.86 -13.86
C LEU A 8 66.70 -34.95 -12.79
N GLY A 9 66.64 -35.83 -11.80
CA GLY A 9 67.50 -36.91 -11.34
C GLY A 9 67.05 -37.28 -9.91
N LEU A 10 67.11 -38.59 -9.61
CA LEU A 10 67.23 -39.23 -8.30
C LEU A 10 66.14 -39.13 -7.20
N ALA A 11 65.80 -40.34 -6.75
CA ALA A 11 65.07 -40.70 -5.56
C ALA A 11 65.91 -40.59 -4.27
N VAL A 12 65.20 -40.56 -3.13
CA VAL A 12 65.44 -41.00 -1.72
C VAL A 12 64.66 -39.96 -0.89
N GLY A 13 63.64 -40.24 -0.10
CA GLY A 13 63.35 -41.36 0.80
C GLY A 13 62.81 -40.74 2.10
N VAL A 14 61.91 -41.47 2.78
CA VAL A 14 61.55 -41.32 4.21
C VAL A 14 60.51 -40.25 4.61
N THR A 15 59.28 -40.74 4.74
CA THR A 15 58.30 -40.58 5.84
C THR A 15 58.58 -39.59 6.97
N VAL A 16 57.71 -38.58 7.12
CA VAL A 16 57.13 -38.12 8.41
C VAL A 16 55.72 -37.61 8.13
N ILE A 17 54.69 -38.38 8.48
CA ILE A 17 53.30 -37.90 8.55
C ILE A 17 52.99 -37.68 10.03
N ILE A 18 52.73 -36.43 10.42
CA ILE A 18 52.23 -36.08 11.75
C ILE A 18 50.88 -35.37 11.59
N GLY A 19 49.85 -35.98 12.19
CA GLY A 19 48.63 -35.37 12.74
C GLY A 19 47.54 -34.93 11.73
N VAL A 20 46.24 -35.00 12.01
CA VAL A 20 45.51 -35.23 13.27
C VAL A 20 44.09 -35.77 12.99
N ALA A 21 43.71 -36.78 13.78
CA ALA A 21 42.38 -37.21 14.27
C ALA A 21 41.13 -37.25 13.37
N ALA A 22 40.57 -38.47 13.29
CA ALA A 22 39.19 -38.78 12.97
C ALA A 22 38.26 -38.60 14.20
N ILE A 23 37.02 -38.16 14.00
CA ILE A 23 35.88 -38.52 14.88
C ILE A 23 34.63 -38.75 14.01
N VAL A 24 34.12 -39.98 14.10
CA VAL A 24 32.79 -40.44 13.68
C VAL A 24 31.75 -39.97 14.69
N MET A 25 30.58 -39.50 14.26
CA MET A 25 29.37 -39.46 15.11
C MET A 25 28.12 -39.80 14.29
N LEU A 26 27.50 -40.92 14.67
CA LEU A 26 26.17 -41.40 14.31
C LEU A 26 25.16 -40.88 15.37
N HIS A 27 23.95 -40.58 14.92
CA HIS A 27 22.68 -40.38 15.66
C HIS A 27 22.52 -39.14 16.56
N SER A 28 21.53 -38.30 16.20
CA SER A 28 20.54 -37.78 17.15
C SER A 28 19.27 -37.36 16.42
N GLU A 29 18.27 -38.22 16.46
CA GLU A 29 16.86 -37.87 16.31
C GLU A 29 16.47 -36.82 17.36
N LYS A 30 16.58 -35.53 17.04
CA LYS A 30 15.98 -34.43 17.80
C LYS A 30 15.58 -33.30 16.86
N SER A 31 14.60 -33.57 16.01
CA SER A 31 13.89 -32.54 15.25
C SER A 31 12.38 -32.77 15.34
N VAL A 32 11.91 -33.04 16.55
CA VAL A 32 10.53 -32.87 16.97
C VAL A 32 10.61 -32.18 18.33
N VAL A 33 9.88 -31.08 18.50
CA VAL A 33 9.86 -30.16 19.67
C VAL A 33 10.94 -29.07 19.68
N ALA A 34 10.75 -28.06 18.82
CA ALA A 34 11.16 -26.69 19.10
C ALA A 34 10.18 -25.69 18.44
N ALA A 35 8.88 -25.88 18.67
CA ALA A 35 7.93 -24.77 18.63
C ALA A 35 7.92 -24.15 20.03
N ALA A 36 9.01 -23.44 20.36
CA ALA A 36 9.09 -22.62 21.57
C ALA A 36 8.96 -21.17 21.11
N ASN A 37 7.95 -20.48 21.64
CA ASN A 37 7.69 -19.05 21.47
C ASN A 37 8.98 -18.26 21.27
N ALA A 38 9.24 -17.81 20.05
CA ALA A 38 10.15 -16.70 19.85
C ALA A 38 9.43 -15.48 20.43
N ALA A 39 9.71 -15.16 21.68
CA ALA A 39 9.17 -13.98 22.34
C ALA A 39 9.35 -12.80 21.40
N VAL A 40 8.24 -12.13 21.07
CA VAL A 40 8.25 -11.00 20.14
C VAL A 40 9.29 -9.99 20.62
N ALA A 41 10.19 -9.55 19.73
CA ALA A 41 11.33 -8.69 20.08
C ALA A 41 10.86 -7.38 20.75
N ASP A 42 11.78 -6.71 21.43
CA ASP A 42 11.50 -5.43 22.10
C ASP A 42 12.24 -4.31 21.35
N GLU A 43 11.50 -3.56 20.55
CA GLU A 43 12.01 -2.52 19.65
C GLU A 43 12.07 -1.13 20.31
N GLY A 44 11.86 -1.07 21.62
CA GLY A 44 11.92 0.17 22.40
C GLY A 44 10.56 0.79 22.71
N PRO A 45 10.54 1.98 23.35
CA PRO A 45 9.29 2.62 23.74
C PRO A 45 8.50 3.08 22.51
N MET A 46 7.17 2.98 22.59
CA MET A 46 6.28 3.61 21.62
C MET A 46 6.62 5.12 21.49
N PRO A 47 6.73 5.66 20.27
CA PRO A 47 6.85 7.10 20.04
C PRO A 47 5.61 7.88 20.45
N GLU A 48 5.73 9.20 20.56
CA GLU A 48 4.59 10.08 20.89
C GLU A 48 3.58 10.18 19.74
N LEU A 49 2.31 10.39 20.08
CA LEU A 49 1.21 10.64 19.14
C LEU A 49 0.88 12.14 18.99
N GLY A 50 1.84 13.01 19.33
CA GLY A 50 1.69 14.46 19.27
C GLY A 50 1.79 15.01 17.84
N GLY A 51 1.16 16.18 17.61
CA GLY A 51 1.28 16.92 16.34
C GLY A 51 0.14 16.71 15.35
N ALA A 52 -0.82 15.83 15.65
CA ALA A 52 -2.06 15.72 14.89
C ALA A 52 -2.84 17.05 14.92
N VAL A 53 -3.43 17.43 13.78
CA VAL A 53 -4.21 18.68 13.68
C VAL A 53 -5.63 18.53 14.25
N ALA A 54 -6.11 17.30 14.34
CA ALA A 54 -7.37 16.93 14.97
C ALA A 54 -7.37 15.44 15.34
N TRP A 55 -8.29 15.06 16.21
CA TRP A 55 -8.61 13.67 16.52
C TRP A 55 -10.08 13.41 16.22
N LEU A 56 -10.35 12.33 15.49
CA LEU A 56 -11.69 11.82 15.24
C LEU A 56 -11.94 10.59 16.10
N ASN A 57 -13.19 10.35 16.47
CA ASN A 57 -13.65 9.21 17.28
C ASN A 57 -13.07 9.10 18.70
N SER A 58 -12.22 10.03 19.13
CA SER A 58 -11.73 10.13 20.50
C SER A 58 -11.20 11.54 20.83
N THR A 59 -11.00 11.80 22.11
CA THR A 59 -10.05 12.83 22.54
C THR A 59 -8.62 12.40 22.19
N PRO A 60 -7.64 13.33 22.16
CA PRO A 60 -6.23 12.97 21.97
C PRO A 60 -5.77 11.91 22.99
N LEU A 61 -5.03 10.90 22.50
CA LEU A 61 -4.45 9.83 23.31
C LEU A 61 -2.94 10.08 23.48
N SER A 62 -2.40 9.74 24.67
CA SER A 62 -0.98 9.78 24.98
C SER A 62 -0.45 8.40 25.33
N ARG A 63 0.89 8.26 25.38
CA ARG A 63 1.53 6.99 25.77
C ARG A 63 1.16 6.57 27.19
N GLU A 64 0.97 7.54 28.07
CA GLU A 64 0.60 7.37 29.47
C GLU A 64 -0.84 6.88 29.56
N SER A 65 -1.77 7.48 28.81
CA SER A 65 -3.18 7.04 28.80
C SER A 65 -3.37 5.64 28.22
N LEU A 66 -2.40 5.16 27.45
CA LEU A 66 -2.42 3.84 26.79
C LEU A 66 -1.72 2.74 27.59
N ARG A 67 -1.08 3.06 28.74
CA ARG A 67 -0.45 2.04 29.58
C ARG A 67 -1.46 1.00 30.07
N GLY A 68 -1.04 -0.26 30.07
CA GLY A 68 -1.89 -1.41 30.40
C GLY A 68 -2.78 -1.89 29.25
N LYS A 69 -2.74 -1.25 28.08
CA LYS A 69 -3.46 -1.67 26.87
C LYS A 69 -2.48 -2.19 25.83
N VAL A 70 -2.92 -3.19 25.07
CA VAL A 70 -2.24 -3.53 23.81
C VAL A 70 -2.69 -2.51 22.78
N VAL A 71 -1.76 -1.94 22.02
CA VAL A 71 -2.07 -0.90 21.03
C VAL A 71 -1.63 -1.35 19.64
N LEU A 72 -2.51 -1.17 18.66
CA LEU A 72 -2.16 -1.24 17.24
C LEU A 72 -2.20 0.17 16.68
N VAL A 73 -1.06 0.66 16.20
CA VAL A 73 -0.97 1.92 15.43
C VAL A 73 -0.88 1.55 13.97
N ASN A 74 -1.92 1.90 13.19
CA ASN A 74 -2.00 1.68 11.75
C ASN A 74 -1.85 3.02 11.03
N PHE A 75 -0.83 3.18 10.20
CA PHE A 75 -0.66 4.32 9.32
C PHE A 75 -1.37 4.05 8.01
N TRP A 76 -2.32 4.91 7.65
CA TRP A 76 -3.16 4.73 6.48
C TRP A 76 -3.48 6.07 5.82
N THR A 77 -3.93 6.02 4.57
CA THR A 77 -4.59 7.14 3.89
C THR A 77 -5.79 6.65 3.10
N TYR A 78 -6.85 7.46 3.00
CA TYR A 78 -8.14 6.98 2.46
C TYR A 78 -8.17 6.83 0.94
N SER A 79 -7.19 7.35 0.20
CA SER A 79 -7.08 7.14 -1.24
C SER A 79 -6.09 6.03 -1.64
N CYS A 80 -5.37 5.43 -0.69
CA CYS A 80 -4.47 4.32 -0.94
C CYS A 80 -5.24 2.99 -1.02
N ILE A 81 -5.19 2.31 -2.17
CA ILE A 81 -5.91 1.04 -2.34
C ILE A 81 -5.42 -0.04 -1.37
N ASN A 82 -4.12 -0.09 -1.07
CA ASN A 82 -3.55 -1.06 -0.13
C ASN A 82 -4.09 -0.83 1.30
N SER A 83 -4.21 0.44 1.71
CA SER A 83 -4.84 0.80 3.00
C SER A 83 -6.31 0.39 3.03
N LEU A 84 -7.04 0.61 1.93
CA LEU A 84 -8.45 0.24 1.84
C LEU A 84 -8.69 -1.27 1.89
N ARG A 85 -7.81 -2.09 1.29
CA ARG A 85 -7.88 -3.56 1.37
C ARG A 85 -7.54 -4.12 2.75
N GLU A 86 -6.67 -3.45 3.50
CA GLU A 86 -6.35 -3.82 4.87
C GLU A 86 -7.44 -3.39 5.88
N LEU A 87 -8.12 -2.27 5.63
CA LEU A 87 -9.06 -1.65 6.56
C LEU A 87 -10.13 -2.62 7.15
N PRO A 88 -10.72 -3.57 6.40
CA PRO A 88 -11.63 -4.58 6.97
C PRO A 88 -11.01 -5.42 8.08
N TYR A 89 -9.72 -5.76 8.00
CA TYR A 89 -9.00 -6.49 9.05
C TYR A 89 -8.82 -5.61 10.29
N ILE A 90 -8.35 -4.38 10.11
CA ILE A 90 -8.17 -3.41 11.21
C ILE A 90 -9.48 -3.18 11.96
N LYS A 91 -10.59 -2.97 11.24
CA LYS A 91 -11.94 -2.83 11.82
C LYS A 91 -12.37 -4.08 12.58
N SER A 92 -12.10 -5.26 12.02
CA SER A 92 -12.46 -6.53 12.64
C SER A 92 -11.65 -6.82 13.91
N TRP A 93 -10.35 -6.53 13.91
CA TRP A 93 -9.52 -6.63 15.11
C TRP A 93 -9.92 -5.62 16.17
N ALA A 94 -10.19 -4.37 15.78
CA ALA A 94 -10.69 -3.34 16.67
C ALA A 94 -11.98 -3.78 17.36
N ALA A 95 -12.91 -4.40 16.64
CA ALA A 95 -14.17 -4.91 17.20
C ALA A 95 -13.96 -6.15 18.08
N LYS A 96 -13.23 -7.16 17.58
CA LYS A 96 -13.04 -8.46 18.23
C LYS A 96 -12.29 -8.37 19.55
N TYR A 97 -11.26 -7.52 19.63
CA TYR A 97 -10.33 -7.48 20.76
C TYR A 97 -10.51 -6.27 21.68
N LYS A 98 -11.48 -5.40 21.41
CA LYS A 98 -11.76 -4.20 22.23
C LYS A 98 -11.89 -4.54 23.71
N ASP A 99 -12.75 -5.51 24.04
CA ASP A 99 -13.05 -5.86 25.44
C ASP A 99 -11.92 -6.68 26.10
N ALA A 100 -11.04 -7.26 25.29
CA ALA A 100 -9.80 -7.88 25.74
C ALA A 100 -8.70 -6.83 26.04
N GLY A 101 -8.90 -5.56 25.69
CA GLY A 101 -7.96 -4.48 25.98
C GLY A 101 -7.07 -4.06 24.81
N LEU A 102 -7.42 -4.42 23.56
CA LEU A 102 -6.82 -3.83 22.37
C LEU A 102 -7.37 -2.42 22.15
N VAL A 103 -6.48 -1.48 21.85
CA VAL A 103 -6.80 -0.16 21.32
C VAL A 103 -6.20 -0.03 19.92
N VAL A 104 -7.03 0.21 18.92
CA VAL A 104 -6.57 0.51 17.55
C VAL A 104 -6.55 2.03 17.36
N ILE A 105 -5.47 2.55 16.79
CA ILE A 105 -5.31 3.95 16.42
C ILE A 105 -4.92 4.00 14.94
N GLY A 106 -5.84 4.47 14.10
CA GLY A 106 -5.56 4.63 12.67
C GLY A 106 -5.02 6.02 12.39
N VAL A 107 -3.70 6.20 12.37
CA VAL A 107 -3.06 7.47 12.05
C VAL A 107 -3.26 7.77 10.57
N HIS A 108 -4.12 8.75 10.28
CA HIS A 108 -4.31 9.24 8.92
C HIS A 108 -3.14 10.15 8.54
N ALA A 109 -2.23 9.66 7.71
CA ALA A 109 -1.08 10.42 7.20
C ALA A 109 -1.25 10.64 5.69
N PRO A 110 -1.33 11.89 5.20
CA PRO A 110 -1.70 12.17 3.82
C PRO A 110 -0.56 11.88 2.82
N GLU A 111 -0.92 11.33 1.67
CA GLU A 111 -0.06 11.19 0.49
C GLU A 111 -0.19 12.39 -0.46
N PHE A 112 -1.38 12.99 -0.54
CA PHE A 112 -1.69 14.14 -1.41
C PHE A 112 -2.19 15.35 -0.63
N GLY A 113 -2.08 16.54 -1.24
CA GLY A 113 -2.54 17.79 -0.62
C GLY A 113 -4.01 17.77 -0.18
N PHE A 114 -4.92 17.17 -0.97
CA PHE A 114 -6.35 17.12 -0.63
C PHE A 114 -6.65 16.23 0.60
N GLU A 115 -5.73 15.35 1.00
CA GLU A 115 -5.87 14.49 2.17
C GLU A 115 -5.46 15.22 3.47
N LYS A 116 -4.81 16.39 3.36
CA LYS A 116 -4.54 17.26 4.52
C LYS A 116 -5.79 17.96 5.03
N GLU A 117 -6.80 18.11 4.16
CA GLU A 117 -8.05 18.81 4.45
C GLU A 117 -8.91 17.98 5.40
N ARG A 118 -9.09 18.48 6.63
CA ARG A 118 -9.84 17.81 7.69
C ARG A 118 -11.23 17.33 7.25
N ALA A 119 -11.96 18.16 6.50
CA ALA A 119 -13.31 17.81 6.05
C ALA A 119 -13.33 16.58 5.13
N ASN A 120 -12.31 16.40 4.29
CA ASN A 120 -12.21 15.23 3.42
C ASN A 120 -11.94 13.96 4.25
N VAL A 121 -11.04 14.05 5.24
CA VAL A 121 -10.75 12.94 6.15
C VAL A 121 -11.98 12.57 6.99
N GLU A 122 -12.72 13.55 7.51
CA GLU A 122 -13.98 13.32 8.24
C GLU A 122 -15.04 12.62 7.38
N ASN A 123 -15.15 13.02 6.10
CA ASN A 123 -16.05 12.37 5.15
C ASN A 123 -15.62 10.92 4.88
N ALA A 124 -14.35 10.69 4.60
CA ALA A 124 -13.81 9.35 4.35
C ALA A 124 -13.98 8.42 5.56
N VAL A 125 -13.65 8.88 6.77
CA VAL A 125 -13.82 8.12 8.02
C VAL A 125 -15.28 7.71 8.21
N ARG A 126 -16.22 8.61 7.92
CA ARG A 126 -17.66 8.33 8.00
C ARG A 126 -18.12 7.32 6.94
N GLU A 127 -17.73 7.50 5.68
CA GLU A 127 -18.11 6.63 4.56
C GLU A 127 -17.55 5.21 4.72
N LEU A 128 -16.28 5.11 5.14
CA LEU A 128 -15.60 3.84 5.41
C LEU A 128 -16.02 3.20 6.75
N LYS A 129 -16.89 3.87 7.51
CA LYS A 129 -17.40 3.42 8.82
C LYS A 129 -16.28 3.08 9.79
N VAL A 130 -15.27 3.94 9.86
CA VAL A 130 -14.16 3.83 10.81
C VAL A 130 -14.61 4.37 12.16
N THR A 131 -14.55 3.53 13.19
CA THR A 131 -15.05 3.86 14.55
C THR A 131 -13.95 3.91 15.61
N PHE A 132 -12.74 3.45 15.30
CA PHE A 132 -11.59 3.57 16.18
C PHE A 132 -10.99 5.01 16.14
N PRO A 133 -10.20 5.42 17.15
CA PRO A 133 -9.47 6.68 17.16
C PRO A 133 -8.67 6.95 15.88
N VAL A 134 -8.80 8.16 15.32
CA VAL A 134 -8.07 8.60 14.12
C VAL A 134 -7.43 9.98 14.38
N PRO A 135 -6.13 10.05 14.70
CA PRO A 135 -5.39 11.30 14.61
C PRO A 135 -5.16 11.67 13.14
N ILE A 136 -5.44 12.94 12.78
CA ILE A 136 -5.16 13.49 11.46
C ILE A 136 -3.75 14.10 11.48
N ASP A 137 -2.78 13.41 10.88
CA ASP A 137 -1.37 13.78 10.88
C ASP A 137 -0.98 14.59 9.62
N SER A 138 -1.68 15.70 9.33
CA SER A 138 -1.50 16.48 8.10
C SER A 138 -0.08 17.05 7.89
N ASN A 139 0.72 17.11 8.96
CA ASN A 139 2.09 17.62 8.97
C ASN A 139 3.14 16.51 9.17
N HIS A 140 2.74 15.24 9.08
CA HIS A 140 3.61 14.05 9.22
C HIS A 140 4.43 14.02 10.53
N ARG A 141 3.92 14.59 11.61
CA ARG A 141 4.63 14.66 12.90
C ARG A 141 4.66 13.29 13.58
N ILE A 142 3.54 12.58 13.57
CA ILE A 142 3.46 11.22 14.14
C ILE A 142 4.20 10.25 13.22
N TRP A 143 3.99 10.37 11.91
CA TRP A 143 4.72 9.61 10.88
C TRP A 143 6.24 9.66 11.08
N GLN A 144 6.80 10.87 11.24
CA GLN A 144 8.23 11.08 11.48
C GLN A 144 8.69 10.53 12.83
N ALA A 145 7.87 10.65 13.89
CA ALA A 145 8.20 10.12 15.21
C ALA A 145 8.34 8.59 15.20
N PHE A 146 7.53 7.90 14.39
CA PHE A 146 7.63 6.45 14.16
C PHE A 146 8.68 6.06 13.12
N ARG A 147 9.31 7.04 12.45
CA ARG A 147 10.21 6.81 11.30
C ARG A 147 9.56 5.91 10.24
N ASN A 148 8.26 6.11 10.01
CA ASN A 148 7.54 5.33 9.02
C ASN A 148 7.89 5.78 7.60
N GLU A 149 7.75 4.89 6.62
CA GLU A 149 8.02 5.15 5.20
C GLU A 149 6.94 4.56 4.26
N TYR A 150 5.92 3.87 4.80
CA TYR A 150 5.00 3.06 4.00
C TYR A 150 3.51 3.28 4.33
N TRP A 151 2.67 3.07 3.33
CA TRP A 151 1.22 2.90 3.49
C TRP A 151 0.77 1.52 2.93
N PRO A 152 0.00 0.73 3.69
CA PRO A 152 -0.16 0.86 5.13
C PRO A 152 1.11 0.48 5.90
N ALA A 153 1.14 0.80 7.20
CA ALA A 153 2.15 0.31 8.12
C ALA A 153 1.55 0.11 9.52
N ASP A 154 1.81 -1.05 10.11
CA ASP A 154 1.30 -1.43 11.42
C ASP A 154 2.43 -1.52 12.44
N TYR A 155 2.18 -0.98 13.64
CA TYR A 155 3.05 -1.13 14.81
C TYR A 155 2.24 -1.72 15.96
N PHE A 156 2.76 -2.78 16.55
CA PHE A 156 2.11 -3.53 17.63
C PHE A 156 2.84 -3.27 18.94
N ILE A 157 2.11 -2.74 19.92
CA ILE A 157 2.65 -2.24 21.18
C ILE A 157 2.03 -3.01 22.34
N ASP A 158 2.87 -3.46 23.28
CA ASP A 158 2.42 -4.20 24.45
C ASP A 158 1.83 -3.30 25.56
N GLY A 159 1.27 -3.92 26.61
CA GLY A 159 0.73 -3.23 27.78
C GLY A 159 1.74 -2.36 28.55
N LYS A 160 3.05 -2.56 28.36
CA LYS A 160 4.11 -1.73 28.94
C LYS A 160 4.44 -0.52 28.06
N GLY A 161 3.82 -0.43 26.88
CA GLY A 161 4.01 0.63 25.91
C GLY A 161 5.30 0.50 25.13
N ARG A 162 5.73 -0.74 24.86
CA ARG A 162 6.92 -1.05 24.06
C ARG A 162 6.50 -1.60 22.71
N VAL A 163 7.15 -1.15 21.65
CA VAL A 163 6.91 -1.69 20.30
C VAL A 163 7.50 -3.10 20.27
N ARG A 164 6.69 -4.05 19.82
CA ARG A 164 7.05 -5.46 19.79
C ARG A 164 7.17 -5.98 18.36
N TYR A 165 6.30 -5.53 17.47
CA TYR A 165 6.33 -5.94 16.07
C TYR A 165 5.94 -4.77 15.18
N TYR A 166 6.37 -4.83 13.92
CA TYR A 166 5.91 -3.96 12.86
C TYR A 166 5.70 -4.75 11.58
N HIS A 167 4.74 -4.32 10.77
CA HIS A 167 4.50 -4.84 9.43
C HIS A 167 4.36 -3.66 8.46
N PHE A 168 5.07 -3.72 7.34
CA PHE A 168 5.06 -2.66 6.33
C PHE A 168 4.45 -3.19 5.04
N GLY A 169 3.51 -2.43 4.48
CA GLY A 169 2.76 -2.82 3.31
C GLY A 169 1.55 -3.70 3.63
N GLU A 170 0.89 -4.15 2.57
CA GLU A 170 -0.32 -4.97 2.64
C GLU A 170 0.02 -6.46 2.81
N GLY A 171 -0.65 -7.14 3.74
CA GLY A 171 -0.61 -8.60 3.86
C GLY A 171 -0.34 -9.08 5.28
N GLU A 172 0.15 -10.33 5.39
CA GLU A 172 0.47 -11.00 6.66
C GLU A 172 -0.62 -10.94 7.76
N TYR A 173 -1.90 -10.76 7.40
CA TYR A 173 -2.98 -10.50 8.36
C TYR A 173 -3.10 -11.56 9.46
N ASP A 174 -2.99 -12.84 9.12
CA ASP A 174 -3.01 -13.94 10.10
C ASP A 174 -1.86 -13.85 11.12
N LYS A 175 -0.68 -13.41 10.67
CA LYS A 175 0.50 -13.25 11.53
C LYS A 175 0.34 -12.01 12.41
N SER A 176 -0.10 -10.89 11.84
CA SER A 176 -0.43 -9.66 12.56
C SER A 176 -1.48 -9.91 13.66
N GLU A 177 -2.55 -10.65 13.37
CA GLU A 177 -3.56 -11.00 14.37
C GLU A 177 -3.00 -11.91 15.47
N ARG A 178 -2.14 -12.88 15.12
CA ARG A 178 -1.49 -13.73 16.13
C ARG A 178 -0.60 -12.91 17.07
N VAL A 179 0.09 -11.89 16.57
CA VAL A 179 0.84 -10.95 17.41
C VAL A 179 -0.10 -10.22 18.38
N ILE A 180 -1.25 -9.71 17.91
CA ILE A 180 -2.26 -9.10 18.80
C ILE A 180 -2.67 -10.08 19.90
N GLN A 181 -3.03 -11.31 19.54
CA GLN A 181 -3.45 -12.32 20.52
C GLN A 181 -2.34 -12.67 21.52
N GLU A 182 -1.09 -12.77 21.07
CA GLU A 182 0.07 -13.01 21.94
C GLU A 182 0.26 -11.87 22.94
N LEU A 183 0.28 -10.62 22.47
CA LEU A 183 0.43 -9.45 23.33
C LEU A 183 -0.72 -9.32 24.34
N LEU A 184 -1.95 -9.67 23.96
CA LEU A 184 -3.09 -9.68 24.88
C LEU A 184 -2.93 -10.77 25.96
N ARG A 185 -2.44 -11.97 25.61
CA ARG A 185 -2.15 -13.03 26.58
C ARG A 185 -1.00 -12.64 27.52
N GLU A 186 0.06 -12.03 27.00
CA GLU A 186 1.15 -11.47 27.83
C GLU A 186 0.62 -10.39 28.80
N ASN A 187 -0.43 -9.66 28.40
CA ASN A 187 -1.11 -8.67 29.23
C ASN A 187 -2.16 -9.28 30.19
N GLY A 188 -2.16 -10.61 30.37
CA GLY A 188 -2.97 -11.32 31.36
C GLY A 188 -4.37 -11.72 30.90
N VAL A 189 -4.71 -11.53 29.62
CA VAL A 189 -6.03 -11.96 29.10
C VAL A 189 -6.06 -13.48 28.98
N THR A 190 -7.08 -14.09 29.59
CA THR A 190 -7.35 -15.53 29.51
C THR A 190 -8.63 -15.80 28.70
N GLY A 191 -8.76 -16.99 28.12
CA GLY A 191 -9.97 -17.38 27.37
C GLY A 191 -10.17 -16.68 26.02
N LEU A 192 -9.13 -16.05 25.46
CA LEU A 192 -9.15 -15.50 24.10
C LEU A 192 -9.44 -16.59 23.06
N ASP A 193 -10.38 -16.32 22.16
CA ASP A 193 -10.55 -17.12 20.94
C ASP A 193 -9.27 -17.03 20.09
N ALA A 194 -8.66 -18.19 19.84
CA ALA A 194 -7.42 -18.32 19.07
C ALA A 194 -7.64 -18.31 17.55
N SER A 195 -8.89 -18.37 17.08
CA SER A 195 -9.19 -18.25 15.64
C SER A 195 -8.76 -16.89 15.10
N THR A 196 -8.35 -16.81 13.83
CA THR A 196 -8.14 -15.53 13.14
C THR A 196 -9.40 -15.09 12.41
N VAL A 197 -9.57 -13.79 12.21
CA VAL A 197 -10.68 -13.25 11.42
C VAL A 197 -10.55 -13.68 9.97
N ARG A 198 -11.66 -14.05 9.35
CA ARG A 198 -11.73 -14.33 7.92
C ARG A 198 -12.56 -13.24 7.26
N ILE A 199 -11.92 -12.47 6.39
CA ILE A 199 -12.56 -11.39 5.65
C ILE A 199 -12.94 -11.91 4.27
N SER A 200 -14.20 -11.71 3.89
CA SER A 200 -14.69 -11.86 2.53
C SER A 200 -15.40 -10.56 2.17
N VAL A 201 -14.74 -9.74 1.37
CA VAL A 201 -15.23 -8.43 0.92
C VAL A 201 -15.17 -8.35 -0.60
N GLU A 202 -16.13 -7.63 -1.17
CA GLU A 202 -16.22 -7.37 -2.60
C GLU A 202 -15.76 -5.93 -2.91
N GLY A 203 -15.87 -5.51 -4.18
CA GLY A 203 -15.50 -4.15 -4.58
C GLY A 203 -14.01 -3.85 -4.40
N ALA A 204 -13.64 -2.60 -4.17
CA ALA A 204 -12.25 -2.19 -4.09
C ALA A 204 -11.48 -2.82 -2.91
N GLU A 205 -12.17 -3.25 -1.86
CA GLU A 205 -11.57 -3.90 -0.69
C GLU A 205 -11.26 -5.40 -0.92
N ALA A 206 -11.71 -5.97 -2.04
CA ALA A 206 -11.47 -7.37 -2.36
C ALA A 206 -9.96 -7.69 -2.46
N PRO A 207 -9.54 -8.93 -2.10
CA PRO A 207 -8.13 -9.33 -2.12
C PRO A 207 -7.44 -9.02 -3.45
N PHE A 208 -6.18 -8.57 -3.37
CA PHE A 208 -5.36 -8.29 -4.54
C PHE A 208 -5.09 -9.56 -5.37
N SER A 209 -4.77 -9.37 -6.65
CA SER A 209 -4.30 -10.41 -7.56
C SER A 209 -2.79 -10.61 -7.43
N ASP A 210 -2.32 -11.86 -7.35
CA ASP A 210 -0.88 -12.15 -7.31
C ASP A 210 -0.16 -11.78 -8.63
N ASP A 211 -0.89 -11.64 -9.75
CA ASP A 211 -0.36 -11.22 -11.04
C ASP A 211 -0.55 -9.70 -11.24
N VAL A 212 0.31 -8.90 -10.62
CA VAL A 212 0.36 -7.43 -10.80
C VAL A 212 1.78 -7.04 -11.22
N ARG A 213 1.90 -6.41 -12.40
CA ARG A 213 3.19 -5.94 -12.94
C ARG A 213 3.22 -4.43 -13.21
N SER A 214 2.13 -3.73 -12.87
CA SER A 214 2.07 -2.28 -12.91
C SER A 214 2.28 -1.70 -11.50
N PRO A 215 3.30 -0.85 -11.29
CA PRO A 215 3.51 -0.18 -10.02
C PRO A 215 2.56 1.01 -9.90
N GLU A 216 2.34 1.49 -8.68
CA GLU A 216 1.73 2.82 -8.50
C GLU A 216 2.43 3.86 -9.39
N THR A 217 1.62 4.62 -10.13
CA THR A 217 2.14 5.55 -11.14
C THR A 217 1.56 6.93 -10.92
N TYR A 218 2.42 7.85 -10.46
CA TYR A 218 2.07 9.25 -10.22
C TYR A 218 1.93 10.04 -11.51
N VAL A 219 0.94 10.93 -11.54
CA VAL A 219 0.63 11.82 -12.67
C VAL A 219 1.33 13.16 -12.53
N GLY A 220 1.50 13.67 -11.29
CA GLY A 220 2.22 14.90 -11.00
C GLY A 220 3.72 14.81 -11.28
N TYR A 221 4.32 15.89 -11.79
CA TYR A 221 5.69 15.84 -12.31
C TYR A 221 6.77 15.54 -11.25
N ALA A 222 6.47 15.68 -9.95
CA ALA A 222 7.45 15.48 -8.88
C ALA A 222 7.81 14.01 -8.68
N ARG A 223 6.87 13.10 -8.95
CA ARG A 223 7.02 11.64 -8.79
C ARG A 223 6.72 10.86 -10.07
N ALA A 224 6.30 11.53 -11.15
CA ALA A 224 5.92 10.88 -12.39
C ALA A 224 7.10 10.16 -13.05
N GLU A 225 6.85 8.92 -13.42
CA GLU A 225 7.76 8.09 -14.22
C GLU A 225 7.04 7.58 -15.47
N LYS A 226 7.81 7.18 -16.49
CA LYS A 226 7.30 6.51 -17.73
C LYS A 226 6.21 7.29 -18.49
N PHE A 227 6.17 8.62 -18.33
CA PHE A 227 5.36 9.50 -19.15
C PHE A 227 5.82 9.47 -20.62
N ALA A 228 4.89 9.25 -21.54
CA ALA A 228 5.18 8.95 -22.94
C ALA A 228 4.46 9.86 -23.95
N SER A 229 3.78 10.92 -23.50
CA SER A 229 3.20 11.89 -24.45
C SER A 229 4.31 12.59 -25.24
N PRO A 230 4.17 12.79 -26.55
CA PRO A 230 5.19 13.42 -27.37
C PRO A 230 5.60 14.80 -26.84
N GLY A 231 6.92 15.01 -26.72
CA GLY A 231 7.50 16.26 -26.25
C GLY A 231 7.51 16.45 -24.72
N GLY A 232 7.21 15.41 -23.92
CA GLY A 232 7.45 15.41 -22.47
C GLY A 232 6.57 16.36 -21.66
N PHE A 233 6.88 16.52 -20.37
CA PHE A 233 6.12 17.41 -19.48
C PHE A 233 6.31 18.90 -19.80
N ALA A 234 5.23 19.67 -19.65
CA ALA A 234 5.30 21.10 -19.34
C ALA A 234 4.89 21.28 -17.87
N ARG A 235 5.85 21.63 -17.01
CA ARG A 235 5.66 21.79 -15.56
C ARG A 235 5.00 23.13 -15.26
N ASP A 236 3.97 23.12 -14.43
CA ASP A 236 3.23 24.30 -13.95
C ASP A 236 2.75 25.24 -15.08
N SER A 237 2.46 24.66 -16.25
CA SER A 237 2.05 25.40 -17.43
C SER A 237 1.02 24.61 -18.24
N VAL A 238 0.06 25.35 -18.79
CA VAL A 238 -0.97 24.77 -19.66
C VAL A 238 -0.35 24.36 -20.99
N ARG A 239 -0.56 23.10 -21.36
CA ARG A 239 -0.12 22.55 -22.64
C ARG A 239 -1.16 21.62 -23.23
N ILE A 240 -1.26 21.63 -24.56
CA ILE A 240 -2.00 20.62 -25.32
C ILE A 240 -1.10 19.41 -25.55
N TYR A 241 -1.54 18.26 -25.07
CA TYR A 241 -0.86 16.97 -25.22
C TYR A 241 -1.57 16.08 -26.24
N SER A 242 -0.86 15.07 -26.73
CA SER A 242 -1.40 13.98 -27.54
C SER A 242 -1.04 12.66 -26.88
N VAL A 243 -2.01 11.74 -26.81
CA VAL A 243 -1.77 10.42 -26.22
C VAL A 243 -0.70 9.66 -27.00
N PRO A 244 0.14 8.85 -26.33
CA PRO A 244 1.10 7.99 -27.02
C PRO A 244 0.36 6.99 -27.92
N ALA A 245 0.78 6.86 -29.17
CA ALA A 245 0.10 5.99 -30.14
C ALA A 245 0.18 4.50 -29.78
N ARG A 246 1.30 4.07 -29.17
CA ARG A 246 1.56 2.67 -28.78
C ARG A 246 2.42 2.66 -27.51
N PRO A 247 1.85 2.94 -26.33
CA PRO A 247 2.61 2.87 -25.08
C PRO A 247 3.10 1.43 -24.84
N SER A 248 4.35 1.30 -24.37
CA SER A 248 4.88 0.07 -23.78
C SER A 248 4.25 -0.19 -22.41
N LEU A 249 4.40 -1.40 -21.86
CA LEU A 249 3.90 -1.70 -20.51
C LEU A 249 4.41 -0.67 -19.49
N ASN A 250 3.49 -0.19 -18.64
CA ASN A 250 3.68 0.83 -17.62
C ASN A 250 3.98 2.25 -18.16
N GLN A 251 3.81 2.47 -19.46
CA GLN A 251 3.81 3.82 -20.02
C GLN A 251 2.40 4.41 -20.06
N TRP A 252 2.35 5.72 -19.90
CA TRP A 252 1.10 6.48 -19.88
C TRP A 252 1.28 7.86 -20.51
N GLY A 253 0.18 8.53 -20.84
CA GLY A 253 0.23 9.88 -21.37
C GLY A 253 -1.11 10.59 -21.36
N LEU A 254 -1.06 11.88 -21.68
CA LEU A 254 -2.18 12.82 -21.68
C LEU A 254 -2.59 13.16 -23.12
N GLY A 255 -3.87 13.42 -23.31
CA GLY A 255 -4.42 14.06 -24.52
C GLY A 255 -5.30 15.24 -24.13
N GLY A 256 -5.26 16.33 -24.91
CA GLY A 256 -6.03 17.55 -24.60
C GLY A 256 -5.23 18.58 -23.78
N SER A 257 -5.91 19.59 -23.24
CA SER A 257 -5.29 20.76 -22.59
C SER A 257 -5.14 20.56 -21.08
N TRP A 258 -3.92 20.35 -20.60
CA TRP A 258 -3.62 20.04 -19.20
C TRP A 258 -2.62 21.03 -18.61
N ASN A 259 -2.79 21.35 -17.32
CA ASN A 259 -1.74 21.92 -16.49
C ASN A 259 -1.20 20.81 -15.56
N VAL A 260 0.09 20.49 -15.65
CA VAL A 260 0.70 19.44 -14.81
C VAL A 260 1.49 20.10 -13.70
N GLY A 261 0.98 20.00 -12.48
CA GLY A 261 1.64 20.44 -11.25
C GLY A 261 2.47 19.33 -10.60
N ALA A 262 3.03 19.64 -9.43
CA ALA A 262 3.92 18.72 -8.71
C ALA A 262 3.24 17.40 -8.33
N GLU A 263 1.99 17.46 -7.84
CA GLU A 263 1.24 16.30 -7.33
C GLU A 263 0.18 15.77 -8.31
N SER A 264 -0.34 16.61 -9.21
CA SER A 264 -1.46 16.24 -10.08
C SER A 264 -1.41 16.90 -11.46
N ALA A 265 -2.18 16.35 -12.40
CA ALA A 265 -2.54 17.03 -13.64
C ALA A 265 -3.99 17.50 -13.59
N VAL A 266 -4.22 18.76 -13.96
CA VAL A 266 -5.53 19.41 -13.96
C VAL A 266 -5.98 19.71 -15.39
N LEU A 267 -7.13 19.17 -15.78
CA LEU A 267 -7.72 19.38 -17.09
C LEU A 267 -8.23 20.81 -17.23
N GLN A 268 -7.74 21.54 -18.23
CA GLN A 268 -8.12 22.93 -18.47
C GLN A 268 -9.32 23.06 -19.41
N GLN A 269 -9.42 22.18 -20.41
CA GLN A 269 -10.49 22.18 -21.41
C GLN A 269 -10.92 20.76 -21.75
N ALA A 270 -12.22 20.50 -21.80
CA ALA A 270 -12.77 19.22 -22.23
C ALA A 270 -12.92 19.14 -23.77
N PRO A 271 -12.75 17.95 -24.37
CA PRO A 271 -12.41 16.70 -23.73
C PRO A 271 -10.91 16.60 -23.37
N GLY A 272 -10.60 15.88 -22.31
CA GLY A 272 -9.24 15.53 -21.92
C GLY A 272 -9.09 14.02 -21.75
N LYS A 273 -7.95 13.46 -22.14
CA LYS A 273 -7.70 12.02 -22.09
C LYS A 273 -6.47 11.67 -21.26
N ILE A 274 -6.49 10.50 -20.64
CA ILE A 274 -5.30 9.83 -20.12
C ILE A 274 -5.31 8.39 -20.64
N ALA A 275 -4.18 7.94 -21.18
CA ALA A 275 -4.00 6.57 -21.65
C ALA A 275 -2.90 5.88 -20.83
N PHE A 276 -3.06 4.61 -20.50
CA PHE A 276 -2.10 3.82 -19.73
C PHE A 276 -2.09 2.37 -20.24
N ARG A 277 -0.92 1.78 -20.49
CA ARG A 277 -0.81 0.34 -20.73
C ARG A 277 -0.39 -0.40 -19.46
N PHE A 278 -1.28 -1.21 -18.90
CA PHE A 278 -1.11 -1.82 -17.58
C PHE A 278 -1.20 -3.34 -17.60
N HIS A 279 -0.81 -3.95 -16.48
CA HIS A 279 -0.92 -5.37 -16.20
C HIS A 279 -1.31 -5.61 -14.73
N SER A 280 -2.60 -5.81 -14.50
CA SER A 280 -3.23 -6.14 -13.20
C SER A 280 -4.67 -6.59 -13.44
N ARG A 281 -5.36 -7.12 -12.42
CA ARG A 281 -6.80 -7.41 -12.53
C ARG A 281 -7.61 -6.12 -12.46
N ASP A 282 -7.30 -5.29 -11.47
CA ASP A 282 -8.00 -4.04 -11.20
C ASP A 282 -7.12 -2.84 -11.59
N LEU A 283 -7.73 -1.80 -12.15
CA LEU A 283 -7.12 -0.48 -12.34
C LEU A 283 -7.96 0.56 -11.61
N HIS A 284 -7.27 1.33 -10.80
CA HIS A 284 -7.82 2.42 -10.01
C HIS A 284 -7.15 3.74 -10.39
N MET A 285 -7.84 4.84 -10.14
CA MET A 285 -7.26 6.18 -10.23
C MET A 285 -7.63 7.01 -9.01
N VAL A 286 -6.66 7.75 -8.48
CA VAL A 286 -6.91 8.81 -7.50
C VAL A 286 -7.28 10.08 -8.26
N LEU A 287 -8.53 10.53 -8.10
CA LEU A 287 -9.14 11.62 -8.85
C LEU A 287 -9.83 12.61 -7.90
N ALA A 288 -9.87 13.88 -8.28
CA ALA A 288 -10.67 14.89 -7.60
C ALA A 288 -11.43 15.80 -8.59
N PRO A 289 -12.61 16.31 -8.20
CA PRO A 289 -13.30 17.34 -8.97
C PRO A 289 -12.55 18.68 -8.85
N PRO A 290 -12.92 19.71 -9.63
CA PRO A 290 -12.48 21.08 -9.37
C PRO A 290 -12.86 21.53 -7.95
N ASN A 291 -12.10 22.49 -7.40
CA ASN A 291 -12.29 23.00 -6.02
C ASN A 291 -13.67 23.62 -5.76
N ASN A 292 -14.44 23.95 -6.81
CA ASN A 292 -15.83 24.39 -6.68
C ASN A 292 -16.83 23.24 -6.46
N GLY A 293 -16.36 21.99 -6.38
CA GLY A 293 -17.15 20.80 -6.12
C GLY A 293 -18.02 20.32 -7.29
N LYS A 294 -17.93 20.95 -8.47
CA LYS A 294 -18.72 20.53 -9.64
C LYS A 294 -18.30 19.12 -10.06
N PRO A 295 -19.23 18.16 -10.18
CA PRO A 295 -18.89 16.82 -10.66
C PRO A 295 -18.30 16.85 -12.08
N VAL A 296 -17.38 15.94 -12.34
CA VAL A 296 -16.77 15.75 -13.67
C VAL A 296 -17.17 14.39 -14.21
N ARG A 297 -17.87 14.36 -15.34
CA ARG A 297 -18.19 13.11 -16.03
C ARG A 297 -16.98 12.59 -16.78
N PHE A 298 -16.86 11.28 -16.84
CA PHE A 298 -15.86 10.60 -17.65
C PHE A 298 -16.45 9.40 -18.38
N ARG A 299 -15.70 8.93 -19.38
CA ARG A 299 -15.90 7.61 -20.01
C ARG A 299 -14.56 6.88 -20.07
N VAL A 300 -14.52 5.63 -19.63
CA VAL A 300 -13.35 4.75 -19.76
C VAL A 300 -13.53 3.75 -20.88
N ASN A 301 -12.43 3.44 -21.56
CA ASN A 301 -12.33 2.37 -22.54
C ASN A 301 -11.20 1.42 -22.16
N LEU A 302 -11.35 0.15 -22.53
CA LEU A 302 -10.36 -0.90 -22.38
C LEU A 302 -10.12 -1.54 -23.75
N ASP A 303 -8.89 -1.51 -24.24
CA ASP A 303 -8.48 -1.92 -25.59
C ASP A 303 -9.32 -1.26 -26.71
N GLY A 304 -9.71 0.01 -26.52
CA GLY A 304 -10.46 0.78 -27.51
C GLY A 304 -11.97 0.54 -27.52
N ALA A 305 -12.51 -0.26 -26.60
CA ALA A 305 -13.95 -0.51 -26.44
C ALA A 305 -14.44 -0.19 -25.02
N ALA A 306 -15.74 -0.09 -24.82
CA ALA A 306 -16.32 0.00 -23.47
C ALA A 306 -15.95 -1.25 -22.64
N PRO A 307 -15.80 -1.12 -21.31
CA PRO A 307 -15.33 -2.23 -20.47
C PRO A 307 -16.30 -3.41 -20.39
N GLY A 308 -17.60 -3.22 -20.60
CA GLY A 308 -18.58 -4.30 -20.44
C GLY A 308 -18.50 -4.87 -19.02
N GLU A 309 -18.47 -6.20 -18.90
CA GLU A 309 -18.32 -6.91 -17.61
C GLU A 309 -17.00 -6.63 -16.86
N ASP A 310 -15.98 -6.08 -17.54
CA ASP A 310 -14.70 -5.71 -16.93
C ASP A 310 -14.76 -4.33 -16.21
N HIS A 311 -15.95 -3.73 -16.06
CA HIS A 311 -16.12 -2.45 -15.38
C HIS A 311 -15.81 -2.54 -13.87
N GLY A 312 -15.28 -1.46 -13.30
CA GLY A 312 -15.07 -1.35 -11.86
C GLY A 312 -16.33 -0.89 -11.12
N VAL A 313 -16.28 -0.73 -9.80
CA VAL A 313 -17.46 -0.24 -9.04
C VAL A 313 -17.79 1.24 -9.31
N ASP A 314 -16.83 2.00 -9.85
CA ASP A 314 -16.98 3.44 -10.12
C ASP A 314 -17.17 3.77 -11.61
N SER A 315 -17.27 2.76 -12.47
CA SER A 315 -17.62 2.88 -13.88
C SER A 315 -18.75 1.90 -14.20
N ASN A 316 -19.61 2.23 -15.16
CA ASN A 316 -20.62 1.29 -15.64
C ASN A 316 -20.11 0.47 -16.84
N ALA A 317 -20.92 -0.46 -17.34
CA ALA A 317 -20.59 -1.31 -18.49
C ALA A 317 -20.25 -0.51 -19.78
N ASP A 318 -20.86 0.66 -19.96
CA ASP A 318 -20.56 1.59 -21.07
C ASP A 318 -19.31 2.46 -20.81
N GLY A 319 -18.65 2.25 -19.66
CA GLY A 319 -17.47 2.97 -19.20
C GLY A 319 -17.75 4.34 -18.59
N ALA A 320 -19.02 4.77 -18.50
CA ALA A 320 -19.37 6.07 -17.94
C ALA A 320 -19.28 6.09 -16.41
N GLY A 321 -18.88 7.23 -15.86
CA GLY A 321 -18.84 7.50 -14.42
C GLY A 321 -18.65 8.98 -14.12
N GLU A 322 -18.55 9.32 -12.83
CA GLU A 322 -18.42 10.70 -12.37
C GLU A 322 -17.46 10.82 -11.19
N ILE A 323 -16.61 11.86 -11.25
CA ILE A 323 -15.79 12.30 -10.13
C ILE A 323 -16.62 13.29 -9.31
N ARG A 324 -16.92 12.94 -8.06
CA ARG A 324 -17.76 13.76 -7.16
C ARG A 324 -17.02 14.28 -5.93
N GLN A 325 -15.94 13.60 -5.54
CA GLN A 325 -15.11 13.96 -4.41
C GLN A 325 -13.68 13.47 -4.60
N PRO A 326 -12.69 14.06 -3.92
CA PRO A 326 -11.32 13.54 -3.94
C PRO A 326 -11.27 12.17 -3.27
N ARG A 327 -10.97 11.10 -4.03
CA ARG A 327 -10.73 9.74 -3.53
C ARG A 327 -10.13 8.86 -4.63
N MET A 328 -9.89 7.59 -4.29
CA MET A 328 -9.63 6.55 -5.28
C MET A 328 -10.94 6.05 -5.91
N TYR A 329 -10.91 5.85 -7.23
CA TYR A 329 -11.99 5.31 -8.04
C TYR A 329 -11.55 3.99 -8.68
N GLN A 330 -12.29 2.90 -8.48
CA GLN A 330 -12.06 1.63 -9.17
C GLN A 330 -12.73 1.65 -10.53
N LEU A 331 -11.93 1.78 -11.59
CA LEU A 331 -12.43 2.02 -12.94
C LEU A 331 -12.51 0.74 -13.77
N ILE A 332 -11.65 -0.23 -13.52
CA ILE A 332 -11.63 -1.53 -14.21
C ILE A 332 -11.48 -2.64 -13.17
N ARG A 333 -12.20 -3.74 -13.39
CA ARG A 333 -12.02 -5.03 -12.73
C ARG A 333 -12.19 -6.14 -13.77
N GLN A 334 -11.09 -6.69 -14.25
CA GLN A 334 -11.12 -7.74 -15.26
C GLN A 334 -11.72 -9.04 -14.69
N LYS A 335 -12.70 -9.63 -15.38
CA LYS A 335 -13.31 -10.92 -15.02
C LYS A 335 -12.54 -12.12 -15.58
N GLY A 336 -11.80 -11.91 -16.67
CA GLY A 336 -10.92 -12.90 -17.27
C GLY A 336 -9.56 -13.00 -16.58
N GLY A 337 -8.65 -13.80 -17.17
CA GLY A 337 -7.27 -13.86 -16.72
C GLY A 337 -6.54 -12.53 -16.90
N VAL A 338 -5.60 -12.23 -16.00
CA VAL A 338 -4.79 -11.01 -16.06
C VAL A 338 -3.91 -11.03 -17.31
N ARG A 339 -3.91 -9.91 -18.04
CA ARG A 339 -3.10 -9.69 -19.24
C ARG A 339 -2.82 -8.20 -19.40
N ASP A 340 -1.86 -7.87 -20.26
CA ASP A 340 -1.62 -6.49 -20.66
C ASP A 340 -2.86 -5.91 -21.35
N ARG A 341 -3.30 -4.73 -20.91
CA ARG A 341 -4.42 -3.99 -21.50
C ARG A 341 -4.04 -2.53 -21.75
N LEU A 342 -4.70 -1.90 -22.71
CA LEU A 342 -4.67 -0.45 -22.88
C LEU A 342 -5.91 0.16 -22.24
N PHE A 343 -5.72 0.93 -21.18
CA PHE A 343 -6.74 1.74 -20.56
C PHE A 343 -6.74 3.15 -21.13
N GLU A 344 -7.92 3.70 -21.37
CA GLU A 344 -8.12 5.12 -21.67
C GLU A 344 -9.26 5.67 -20.82
N ILE A 345 -9.09 6.87 -20.28
CA ILE A 345 -10.16 7.66 -19.67
C ILE A 345 -10.30 8.98 -20.42
N GLU A 346 -11.52 9.34 -20.82
CA GLU A 346 -11.88 10.64 -21.38
C GLU A 346 -12.78 11.40 -20.41
N PHE A 347 -12.30 12.54 -19.94
CA PHE A 347 -13.07 13.48 -19.13
C PHE A 347 -13.89 14.39 -20.03
N LEU A 348 -15.19 14.47 -19.73
CA LEU A 348 -16.19 15.17 -20.54
C LEU A 348 -16.48 16.59 -20.01
N ASP A 349 -15.95 16.93 -18.84
CA ASP A 349 -16.05 18.24 -18.23
C ASP A 349 -14.64 18.70 -17.78
N PRO A 350 -14.33 20.02 -17.80
CA PRO A 350 -13.03 20.53 -17.38
C PRO A 350 -12.87 20.48 -15.85
N GLY A 351 -11.64 20.65 -15.38
CA GLY A 351 -11.31 20.74 -13.96
C GLY A 351 -11.04 19.40 -13.27
N ALA A 352 -11.09 18.28 -14.00
CA ALA A 352 -10.66 16.98 -13.50
C ALA A 352 -9.21 17.06 -13.00
N GLN A 353 -8.95 16.58 -11.79
CA GLN A 353 -7.61 16.48 -11.22
C GLN A 353 -7.24 15.00 -11.12
N ALA A 354 -6.12 14.59 -11.71
CA ALA A 354 -5.62 13.22 -11.66
C ALA A 354 -4.27 13.17 -10.91
N PHE A 355 -4.16 12.24 -9.95
CA PHE A 355 -3.03 12.16 -9.01
C PHE A 355 -2.16 10.92 -9.24
N SER A 356 -2.75 9.73 -9.23
CA SER A 356 -2.03 8.48 -9.49
C SER A 356 -2.94 7.40 -10.09
N PHE A 357 -2.30 6.40 -10.70
CA PHE A 357 -2.87 5.09 -10.97
C PHE A 357 -2.42 4.11 -9.90
N THR A 358 -3.34 3.29 -9.41
CA THR A 358 -3.06 2.16 -8.51
C THR A 358 -3.74 0.90 -9.02
N PHE A 359 -3.33 -0.25 -8.48
CA PHE A 359 -3.65 -1.56 -9.07
C PHE A 359 -4.00 -2.59 -8.00
N GLY A 360 -4.63 -3.70 -8.41
CA GLY A 360 -5.01 -4.80 -7.54
C GLY A 360 -5.47 -6.05 -8.26
#